data_AF-A0A497HNU0-F1
#
_entry.id   AF-A0A497HNU0-F1
#
_cell.length_a   1.000
_cell.length_b   1.000
_cell.length_c   1.000
_cell.angle_alpha   90.00
_cell.angle_beta   90.00
_cell.angle_gamma   90.00
#
_symmetry.space_group_name_H-M   'P 1'
#
loop_
_entity.id
_entity.type
_entity.pdbx_description
1 polymer ?
#
loop_
_entity_poly.entity_id
_entity_poly.type
_entity_poly.pdbx_seq_one_letter_code
_entity_poly.pdbx_strand_id
1 'polypeptide(L)'
;MNEKPGLPRGQGKIIPPSHRNFFTSNYDLYDKLYISISHTSHTMKAPISRELVYLSLWENPETRIARLVEVTGLPYAYVHRLIRRIEERGAIVNISGHVKLIDKRTLLHIWAEDKRRILSIVRPFRIELLPYSVRDAVLFSGTAGMWVLGKTATPAGGILYIKESDLEDIIKARNPEGYPFLLYFYSDLFFKWTVERRGFKLPSTGLLLADILAQGEYSRHFEELCDMLVG
;
A
#
# COMPACT_ATOMS: atom_id res chain seq x y z
N MET A 1 81.95 41.12 21.45
CA MET A 1 80.67 41.85 21.33
C MET A 1 79.76 40.96 20.49
N ASN A 2 78.86 40.20 21.13
CA ASN A 2 77.42 40.49 21.31
C ASN A 2 76.69 40.51 19.93
N GLU A 3 75.67 39.72 19.58
CA GLU A 3 74.58 39.01 20.29
C GLU A 3 73.99 37.86 19.42
N LYS A 4 73.19 36.97 20.04
CA LYS A 4 72.38 35.85 19.49
C LYS A 4 71.04 36.33 18.83
N PRO A 5 70.00 35.49 18.59
CA PRO A 5 69.83 34.39 17.62
C PRO A 5 68.52 34.52 16.76
N GLY A 6 68.36 33.72 15.70
CA GLY A 6 67.08 33.55 15.01
C GLY A 6 66.90 32.14 14.41
N LEU A 7 65.92 31.38 14.91
CA LEU A 7 65.27 30.19 14.31
C LEU A 7 63.78 30.56 14.08
N PRO A 8 62.90 29.78 13.39
CA PRO A 8 63.04 28.45 12.77
C PRO A 8 62.36 28.32 11.37
N ARG A 9 62.53 27.19 10.64
CA ARG A 9 61.44 26.59 9.80
C ARG A 9 61.51 25.06 9.71
N GLY A 10 60.68 24.44 10.55
CA GLY A 10 59.80 23.27 10.34
C GLY A 10 60.18 22.19 9.32
N GLN A 11 60.49 21.02 9.86
CA GLN A 11 60.30 19.71 9.23
C GLN A 11 58.83 19.50 8.86
N GLY A 12 58.55 19.11 7.60
CA GLY A 12 57.23 18.69 7.17
C GLY A 12 56.82 17.40 7.88
N LYS A 13 55.82 17.48 8.76
CA LYS A 13 55.13 16.29 9.28
C LYS A 13 54.31 15.67 8.15
N ILE A 14 54.63 14.42 7.81
CA ILE A 14 53.72 13.54 7.08
C ILE A 14 52.53 13.28 8.00
N ILE A 15 51.37 13.82 7.64
CA ILE A 15 50.10 13.54 8.32
C ILE A 15 49.61 12.18 7.78
N PRO A 16 49.42 11.15 8.61
CA PRO A 16 48.82 9.90 8.14
C PRO A 16 47.37 10.19 7.70
N PRO A 17 46.82 9.48 6.71
CA PRO A 17 45.43 9.67 6.31
C PRO A 17 44.56 9.40 7.53
N SER A 18 43.97 10.44 8.09
CA SER A 18 42.93 10.29 9.09
C SER A 18 41.80 9.49 8.45
N HIS A 19 41.37 8.45 9.16
CA HIS A 19 40.20 7.65 8.85
C HIS A 19 39.04 8.57 8.44
N ARG A 20 38.79 8.71 7.13
CA ARG A 20 37.53 9.24 6.64
C ARG A 20 36.49 8.21 6.98
N ASN A 21 35.65 8.56 7.95
CA ASN A 21 34.46 7.84 8.36
C ASN A 21 33.65 7.39 7.14
N PHE A 22 33.73 6.11 6.80
CA PHE A 22 32.88 5.41 5.83
C PHE A 22 31.63 4.82 6.51
N PHE A 23 31.18 5.38 7.64
CA PHE A 23 30.08 4.84 8.44
C PHE A 23 28.75 5.63 8.35
N THR A 24 28.66 6.65 7.49
CA THR A 24 27.44 7.48 7.35
C THR A 24 26.55 7.11 6.16
N SER A 25 26.80 6.00 5.45
CA SER A 25 26.16 5.78 4.14
C SER A 25 24.83 5.01 4.18
N ASN A 26 24.60 4.11 5.14
CA ASN A 26 23.38 3.28 5.12
C ASN A 26 22.31 3.76 6.11
N TYR A 27 22.69 4.12 7.33
CA TYR A 27 21.73 4.62 8.34
C TYR A 27 21.00 5.89 7.90
N ASP A 28 21.70 6.84 7.27
CA ASP A 28 21.09 8.09 6.79
C ASP A 28 20.12 7.85 5.60
N LEU A 29 20.37 6.81 4.81
CA LEU A 29 19.46 6.37 3.73
C LEU A 29 18.24 5.63 4.28
N TYR A 30 18.43 4.78 5.30
CA TYR A 30 17.34 4.12 6.01
C TYR A 30 16.42 5.12 6.73
N ASP A 31 16.98 6.12 7.40
CA ASP A 31 16.21 7.13 8.13
C ASP A 31 15.40 8.02 7.17
N LYS A 32 16.01 8.47 6.06
CA LYS A 32 15.29 9.24 5.03
C LYS A 32 14.17 8.43 4.38
N LEU A 33 14.42 7.16 4.11
CA LEU A 33 13.45 6.24 3.55
C LEU A 33 12.29 6.00 4.51
N TYR A 34 12.58 5.70 5.78
CA TYR A 34 11.59 5.51 6.83
C TYR A 34 10.74 6.77 7.01
N ILE A 35 11.34 7.96 7.10
CA ILE A 35 10.62 9.23 7.23
C ILE A 35 9.70 9.48 6.03
N SER A 36 10.19 9.25 4.80
CA SER A 36 9.38 9.41 3.58
C SER A 36 8.18 8.47 3.59
N ILE A 37 8.39 7.22 4.00
CA ILE A 37 7.34 6.21 4.02
C ILE A 37 6.31 6.50 5.13
N SER A 38 6.77 6.85 6.33
CA SER A 38 5.92 7.24 7.46
C SER A 38 5.09 8.50 7.18
N HIS A 39 5.66 9.49 6.49
CA HIS A 39 4.90 10.66 6.04
C HIS A 39 3.79 10.26 5.07
N THR A 40 4.09 9.34 4.13
CA THR A 40 3.11 8.81 3.17
C THR A 40 2.02 8.00 3.90
N SER A 41 2.37 7.23 4.94
CA SER A 41 1.41 6.52 5.80
C SER A 41 0.36 7.47 6.40
N HIS A 42 0.79 8.62 6.90
CA HIS A 42 -0.15 9.62 7.45
C HIS A 42 -1.09 10.22 6.41
N THR A 43 -0.61 10.50 5.19
CA THR A 43 -1.47 11.04 4.11
C THR A 43 -2.47 10.01 3.57
N MET A 44 -2.25 8.72 3.80
CA MET A 44 -3.13 7.63 3.37
C MET A 44 -4.39 7.44 4.22
N LYS A 45 -4.47 7.97 5.45
CA LYS A 45 -5.58 7.68 6.38
C LYS A 45 -6.97 7.96 5.79
N ALA A 46 -7.21 9.14 5.22
CA ALA A 46 -8.52 9.49 4.66
C ALA A 46 -8.88 8.63 3.42
N PRO A 47 -7.98 8.45 2.45
CA PRO A 47 -8.19 7.49 1.36
C PRO A 47 -8.51 6.06 1.83
N ILE A 48 -7.76 5.54 2.81
CA ILE A 48 -7.99 4.22 3.42
C ILE A 48 -9.41 4.13 4.00
N SER A 49 -9.80 5.12 4.81
CA SER A 49 -11.13 5.16 5.42
C SER A 49 -12.25 5.17 4.39
N ARG A 50 -12.05 5.79 3.22
CA ARG A 50 -13.00 5.73 2.10
C ARG A 50 -13.08 4.32 1.52
N GLU A 51 -11.95 3.65 1.35
CA GLU A 51 -11.92 2.26 0.85
C GLU A 51 -12.60 1.27 1.78
N LEU A 52 -12.58 1.51 3.10
CA LEU A 52 -13.35 0.72 4.06
C LEU A 52 -14.86 0.75 3.82
N VAL A 53 -15.41 1.80 3.19
CA VAL A 53 -16.84 1.83 2.81
C VAL A 53 -17.12 0.77 1.75
N TYR A 54 -16.30 0.69 0.71
CA TYR A 54 -16.43 -0.31 -0.34
C TYR A 54 -16.24 -1.72 0.18
N LEU A 55 -15.18 -1.93 0.95
CA LEU A 55 -14.90 -3.21 1.57
C LEU A 55 -16.06 -3.65 2.47
N SER A 56 -16.61 -2.74 3.27
CA SER A 56 -17.74 -3.05 4.16
C SER A 56 -18.99 -3.43 3.38
N LEU A 57 -19.30 -2.74 2.27
CA LEU A 57 -20.41 -3.08 1.39
C LEU A 57 -20.19 -4.42 0.67
N TRP A 58 -18.95 -4.71 0.27
CA TRP A 58 -18.59 -5.96 -0.39
C TRP A 58 -18.76 -7.17 0.53
N GLU A 59 -18.23 -7.07 1.74
CA GLU A 59 -18.25 -8.14 2.75
C GLU A 59 -19.60 -8.24 3.48
N ASN A 60 -20.34 -7.14 3.58
CA ASN A 60 -21.68 -7.08 4.19
C ASN A 60 -22.64 -6.40 3.21
N PRO A 61 -23.20 -7.18 2.24
CA PRO A 61 -24.05 -6.65 1.18
C PRO A 61 -25.29 -5.92 1.68
N GLU A 62 -25.71 -6.12 2.93
CA GLU A 62 -26.79 -5.37 3.58
C GLU A 62 -26.25 -4.73 4.87
N THR A 63 -26.36 -3.40 4.97
CA THR A 63 -25.81 -2.63 6.10
C THR A 63 -26.58 -1.33 6.34
N ARG A 64 -26.14 -0.54 7.33
CA ARG A 64 -26.68 0.80 7.61
C ARG A 64 -25.61 1.86 7.44
N ILE A 65 -25.99 3.05 6.99
CA ILE A 65 -25.06 4.21 6.88
C ILE A 65 -24.37 4.49 8.23
N ALA A 66 -25.10 4.39 9.34
CA ALA A 66 -24.54 4.57 10.68
C ALA A 66 -23.42 3.58 10.99
N ARG A 67 -23.55 2.32 10.55
CA ARG A 67 -22.51 1.30 10.73
C ARG A 67 -21.28 1.59 9.87
N LEU A 68 -21.49 2.08 8.65
CA LEU A 68 -20.38 2.50 7.79
C LEU A 68 -19.61 3.68 8.39
N VAL A 69 -20.30 4.65 8.98
CA VAL A 69 -19.68 5.77 9.72
C VAL A 69 -18.84 5.25 10.89
N GLU A 70 -19.39 4.32 11.69
CA GLU A 70 -18.69 3.72 12.82
C GLU A 70 -17.41 2.98 12.40
N VAL A 71 -17.49 2.12 11.37
CA VAL A 71 -16.36 1.31 10.92
C VAL A 71 -15.27 2.14 10.24
N THR A 72 -15.65 3.21 9.54
CA THR A 72 -14.70 4.02 8.75
C THR A 72 -14.14 5.22 9.52
N GLY A 73 -14.82 5.66 10.58
CA GLY A 73 -14.53 6.89 11.30
C GLY A 73 -14.78 8.16 10.48
N LEU A 74 -15.40 8.05 9.30
CA LEU A 74 -15.66 9.19 8.42
C LEU A 74 -16.90 9.97 8.87
N PRO A 75 -16.94 11.31 8.65
CA PRO A 75 -18.12 12.10 8.94
C PRO A 75 -19.37 11.57 8.22
N TYR A 76 -20.52 11.55 8.90
CA TYR A 76 -21.78 11.06 8.34
C TYR A 76 -22.11 11.69 6.98
N ALA A 77 -21.95 13.01 6.85
CA ALA A 77 -22.18 13.72 5.59
C ALA A 77 -21.27 13.22 4.44
N TYR A 78 -20.03 12.83 4.74
CA TYR A 78 -19.13 12.26 3.75
C TYR A 78 -19.60 10.88 3.30
N VAL A 79 -19.89 9.98 4.26
CA VAL A 79 -20.37 8.63 3.97
C VAL A 79 -21.68 8.69 3.19
N HIS A 80 -22.61 9.56 3.59
CA HIS A 80 -23.88 9.75 2.89
C HIS A 80 -23.69 10.21 1.44
N ARG A 81 -22.79 11.18 1.17
CA ARG A 81 -22.48 11.60 -0.20
C ARG A 81 -21.87 10.46 -1.03
N LEU A 82 -20.99 9.66 -0.43
CA LEU A 82 -20.39 8.52 -1.09
C LEU A 82 -21.45 7.46 -1.44
N ILE A 83 -22.31 7.10 -0.49
CA ILE A 83 -23.43 6.18 -0.68
C ILE A 83 -24.36 6.68 -1.79
N ARG A 84 -24.76 7.95 -1.76
CA ARG A 84 -25.59 8.53 -2.82
C ARG A 84 -24.95 8.38 -4.21
N ARG A 85 -23.64 8.62 -4.33
CA ARG A 85 -22.93 8.45 -5.62
C ARG A 85 -22.89 6.98 -6.07
N ILE A 86 -22.77 6.04 -5.14
CA ILE A 86 -22.79 4.60 -5.45
C ILE A 86 -24.20 4.18 -5.89
N GLU A 87 -25.24 4.71 -5.25
CA GLU A 87 -26.65 4.51 -5.59
C GLU A 87 -27.01 5.09 -6.96
N GLU A 88 -26.60 6.32 -7.25
CA GLU A 88 -26.81 6.99 -8.55
C GLU A 88 -26.19 6.22 -9.72
N ARG A 89 -25.19 5.38 -9.45
CA ARG A 89 -24.56 4.50 -10.44
C ARG A 89 -25.17 3.10 -10.51
N GLY A 90 -26.16 2.79 -9.67
CA GLY A 90 -26.91 1.54 -9.69
C GLY A 90 -26.26 0.36 -8.96
N ALA A 91 -25.17 0.57 -8.21
CA ALA A 91 -24.55 -0.52 -7.46
C ALA A 91 -25.36 -0.92 -6.21
N ILE A 92 -26.06 0.02 -5.60
CA ILE A 92 -26.80 -0.18 -4.35
C ILE A 92 -28.21 0.41 -4.45
N VAL A 93 -29.07 0.01 -3.52
CA VAL A 93 -30.29 0.74 -3.14
C VAL A 93 -30.20 1.19 -1.69
N ASN A 94 -30.65 2.41 -1.40
CA ASN A 94 -30.66 2.97 -0.05
C ASN A 94 -32.07 3.42 0.36
N ILE A 95 -32.65 2.72 1.34
CA ILE A 95 -33.99 3.04 1.87
C ILE A 95 -33.84 3.48 3.32
N SER A 96 -34.04 4.77 3.59
CA SER A 96 -33.98 5.33 4.95
C SER A 96 -32.68 4.99 5.70
N GLY A 97 -31.55 4.97 4.98
CA GLY A 97 -30.23 4.66 5.54
C GLY A 97 -29.90 3.16 5.63
N HIS A 98 -30.81 2.29 5.18
CA HIS A 98 -30.53 0.87 4.94
C HIS A 98 -30.00 0.70 3.51
N VAL A 99 -28.75 0.26 3.42
CA VAL A 99 -28.04 0.10 2.14
C VAL A 99 -27.98 -1.38 1.79
N LYS A 100 -28.39 -1.72 0.57
CA LYS A 100 -28.25 -3.06 -0.01
C LYS A 100 -27.48 -3.00 -1.32
N LEU A 101 -26.42 -3.79 -1.42
CA LEU A 101 -25.64 -4.04 -2.63
C LEU A 101 -26.43 -4.94 -3.57
N ILE A 102 -26.71 -4.43 -4.77
CA ILE A 102 -27.48 -5.13 -5.82
C ILE A 102 -26.63 -5.45 -7.05
N ASP A 103 -25.52 -4.75 -7.26
CA ASP A 103 -24.58 -5.03 -8.34
C ASP A 103 -23.12 -4.88 -7.88
N LYS A 104 -22.48 -6.04 -7.67
CA LYS A 104 -21.07 -6.16 -7.29
C LYS A 104 -20.13 -5.66 -8.38
N ARG A 105 -20.42 -5.89 -9.66
CA ARG A 105 -19.54 -5.45 -10.75
C ARG A 105 -19.51 -3.94 -10.85
N THR A 106 -20.68 -3.31 -10.78
CA THR A 106 -20.76 -1.85 -10.77
C THR A 106 -20.03 -1.27 -9.55
N LEU A 107 -20.17 -1.88 -8.36
CA LEU A 107 -19.39 -1.48 -7.18
C LEU A 107 -17.87 -1.58 -7.41
N LEU A 108 -17.39 -2.68 -8.01
CA LEU A 108 -15.97 -2.87 -8.34
C LEU A 108 -15.44 -1.75 -9.25
N HIS A 109 -16.18 -1.39 -10.30
CA HIS A 109 -15.75 -0.31 -11.20
C HIS A 109 -15.72 1.05 -10.50
N ILE A 110 -16.69 1.35 -9.63
CA ILE A 110 -16.69 2.58 -8.82
C ILE A 110 -15.47 2.59 -7.90
N TRP A 111 -15.20 1.47 -7.22
CA TRP A 111 -14.07 1.34 -6.31
C TRP A 111 -12.75 1.50 -7.04
N ALA A 112 -12.55 0.80 -8.16
CA ALA A 112 -11.34 0.89 -8.96
C ALA A 112 -11.08 2.32 -9.48
N GLU A 113 -12.11 3.02 -9.92
CA GLU A 113 -11.99 4.42 -10.37
C GLU A 113 -11.51 5.35 -9.25
N ASP A 114 -12.13 5.23 -8.07
CA ASP A 114 -11.71 5.97 -6.89
C ASP A 114 -10.28 5.61 -6.48
N LYS A 115 -9.94 4.33 -6.56
CA LYS A 115 -8.62 3.85 -6.20
C LYS A 115 -7.53 4.37 -7.11
N ARG A 116 -7.78 4.49 -8.42
CA ARG A 116 -6.84 5.17 -9.34
C ARG A 116 -6.57 6.60 -8.91
N ARG A 117 -7.62 7.34 -8.55
CA ARG A 117 -7.48 8.72 -8.07
C ARG A 117 -6.68 8.75 -6.77
N ILE A 118 -6.97 7.86 -5.83
CA ILE A 118 -6.22 7.73 -4.58
C ILE A 118 -4.74 7.45 -4.86
N LEU A 119 -4.42 6.44 -5.66
CA LEU A 119 -3.05 6.06 -6.00
C LEU A 119 -2.30 7.22 -6.68
N SER A 120 -2.96 8.01 -7.52
CA SER A 120 -2.35 9.19 -8.17
C SER A 120 -2.02 10.34 -7.19
N ILE A 121 -2.79 10.46 -6.10
CA ILE A 121 -2.62 11.50 -5.07
C ILE A 121 -1.61 11.05 -4.02
N VAL A 122 -1.80 9.85 -3.48
CA VAL A 122 -0.98 9.27 -2.41
C VAL A 122 0.43 8.96 -2.88
N ARG A 123 0.58 8.55 -4.15
CA ARG A 123 1.87 8.12 -4.74
C ARG A 123 2.59 7.11 -3.83
N PRO A 124 2.02 5.91 -3.63
CA PRO A 124 2.57 4.91 -2.73
C PRO A 124 4.03 4.60 -3.03
N PHE A 125 4.79 4.33 -1.96
CA PHE A 125 6.22 4.12 -2.05
C PHE A 125 6.55 2.85 -2.83
N ARG A 126 7.54 2.91 -3.73
CA ARG A 126 7.99 1.76 -4.51
C ARG A 126 9.24 1.15 -3.87
N ILE A 127 9.23 -0.15 -3.63
CA ILE A 127 10.35 -0.90 -3.03
C ILE A 127 10.60 -2.20 -3.79
N GLU A 128 11.86 -2.61 -3.88
CA GLU A 128 12.26 -3.91 -4.42
C GLU A 128 12.32 -4.97 -3.32
N LEU A 129 11.55 -6.06 -3.45
CA LEU A 129 11.47 -7.14 -2.45
C LEU A 129 11.42 -8.52 -3.10
N LEU A 130 11.92 -9.53 -2.39
CA LEU A 130 11.64 -10.93 -2.71
C LEU A 130 10.31 -11.34 -2.05
N PRO A 131 9.30 -11.85 -2.80
CA PRO A 131 7.99 -12.16 -2.22
C PRO A 131 8.05 -13.07 -0.99
N TYR A 132 8.93 -14.08 -1.02
CA TYR A 132 9.07 -15.05 0.06
C TYR A 132 9.65 -14.44 1.34
N SER A 133 10.43 -13.36 1.28
CA SER A 133 11.02 -12.74 2.47
C SER A 133 10.04 -11.89 3.27
N VAL A 134 8.89 -11.54 2.68
CA VAL A 134 7.89 -10.66 3.31
C VAL A 134 6.50 -11.30 3.43
N ARG A 135 6.34 -12.56 3.02
CA ARG A 135 5.04 -13.21 2.83
C ARG A 135 4.13 -13.24 4.06
N ASP A 136 4.72 -13.25 5.25
CA ASP A 136 3.99 -13.35 6.51
C ASP A 136 3.49 -11.98 7.01
N ALA A 137 4.12 -10.90 6.55
CA ALA A 137 3.90 -9.51 6.96
C ALA A 137 3.00 -8.71 6.00
N VAL A 138 2.71 -9.24 4.80
CA VAL A 138 2.02 -8.48 3.75
C VAL A 138 0.83 -9.23 3.15
N LEU A 139 -0.12 -8.48 2.59
CA LEU A 139 -1.11 -9.04 1.65
C LEU A 139 -0.70 -8.67 0.23
N PHE A 140 -0.68 -9.67 -0.66
CA PHE A 140 -0.38 -9.48 -2.07
C PHE A 140 -1.67 -9.17 -2.83
N SER A 141 -1.68 -8.08 -3.58
CA SER A 141 -2.86 -7.64 -4.31
C SER A 141 -2.53 -7.04 -5.67
N GLY A 142 -3.57 -6.74 -6.44
CA GLY A 142 -3.41 -6.31 -7.82
C GLY A 142 -2.73 -7.39 -8.66
N THR A 143 -1.79 -6.99 -9.51
CA THR A 143 -0.95 -7.90 -10.31
C THR A 143 -0.15 -8.89 -9.45
N ALA A 144 0.23 -8.53 -8.22
CA ALA A 144 0.91 -9.44 -7.31
C ALA A 144 -0.04 -10.54 -6.81
N GLY A 145 -1.30 -10.18 -6.55
CA GLY A 145 -2.34 -11.16 -6.23
C GLY A 145 -2.68 -12.08 -7.41
N MET A 146 -2.68 -11.57 -8.64
CA MET A 146 -2.83 -12.40 -9.84
C MET A 146 -1.73 -13.44 -9.97
N TRP A 147 -0.48 -13.07 -9.68
CA TRP A 147 0.65 -14.01 -9.64
C TRP A 147 0.46 -15.09 -8.57
N VAL A 148 0.07 -14.71 -7.35
CA VAL A 148 -0.25 -15.67 -6.27
C VAL A 148 -1.36 -16.65 -6.70
N LEU A 149 -2.35 -16.17 -7.45
CA LEU A 149 -3.42 -17.00 -8.03
C LEU A 149 -2.99 -17.80 -9.27
N GLY A 150 -1.74 -17.67 -9.73
CA GLY A 150 -1.20 -18.39 -10.88
C GLY A 150 -1.72 -17.91 -12.23
N LYS A 151 -2.26 -16.68 -12.30
CA LYS A 151 -2.74 -16.07 -13.54
C LYS A 151 -1.63 -15.37 -14.32
N THR A 152 -0.50 -15.10 -13.67
CA THR A 152 0.73 -14.60 -14.31
C THR A 152 1.93 -15.44 -13.88
N ALA A 153 2.95 -15.55 -14.74
CA ALA A 153 4.12 -16.39 -14.50
C ALA A 153 5.09 -15.81 -13.47
N THR A 154 5.21 -14.48 -13.42
CA THR A 154 6.09 -13.77 -12.49
C THR A 154 5.31 -12.70 -11.72
N PRO A 155 5.76 -12.36 -10.50
CA PRO A 155 5.26 -11.16 -9.84
C PRO A 155 5.79 -9.96 -10.60
N ALA A 156 5.04 -9.45 -11.58
CA ALA A 156 5.38 -8.25 -12.36
C ALA A 156 5.37 -6.95 -11.51
N GLY A 157 5.55 -7.08 -10.20
CA GLY A 157 5.20 -6.10 -9.19
C GLY A 157 3.75 -6.20 -8.73
N GLY A 158 3.27 -5.15 -8.08
CA GLY A 158 1.88 -5.05 -7.63
C GLY A 158 1.75 -4.21 -6.37
N ILE A 159 0.64 -4.40 -5.66
CA ILE A 159 0.38 -3.72 -4.40
C ILE A 159 0.65 -4.69 -3.26
N LEU A 160 1.42 -4.24 -2.27
CA LEU A 160 1.56 -4.92 -0.99
C LEU A 160 0.88 -4.10 0.09
N TYR A 161 -0.07 -4.73 0.76
CA TYR A 161 -0.71 -4.16 1.95
C TYR A 161 0.12 -4.53 3.14
N ILE A 162 0.53 -3.53 3.91
CA ILE A 162 1.36 -3.72 5.10
C ILE A 162 0.75 -3.01 6.29
N LYS A 163 0.94 -3.57 7.48
CA LYS A 163 0.64 -2.89 8.73
C LYS A 163 1.75 -1.88 9.02
N GLU A 164 1.40 -0.82 9.73
CA GLU A 164 2.40 0.17 10.18
C GLU A 164 3.45 -0.47 11.10
N SER A 165 3.06 -1.46 11.90
CA SER A 165 3.96 -2.23 12.78
C SER A 165 5.05 -2.98 12.02
N ASP A 166 4.77 -3.39 10.78
CA ASP A 166 5.65 -4.27 10.00
C ASP A 166 6.59 -3.48 9.09
N LEU A 167 6.45 -2.14 9.06
CA LEU A 167 7.18 -1.25 8.16
C LEU A 167 8.70 -1.40 8.27
N GLU A 168 9.22 -1.43 9.49
CA GLU A 168 10.66 -1.50 9.71
C GLU A 168 11.25 -2.80 9.14
N ASP A 169 10.56 -3.92 9.33
CA ASP A 169 10.97 -5.22 8.82
C ASP A 169 10.89 -5.28 7.29
N ILE A 170 9.87 -4.67 6.69
CA ILE A 170 9.75 -4.56 5.23
C ILE A 170 10.88 -3.72 4.63
N ILE A 171 11.27 -2.62 5.28
CA ILE A 171 12.40 -1.80 4.83
C ILE A 171 13.72 -2.58 4.91
N LYS A 172 13.94 -3.34 5.99
CA LYS A 172 15.13 -4.20 6.16
C LYS A 172 15.17 -5.35 5.16
N ALA A 173 14.00 -5.85 4.73
CA ALA A 173 13.88 -6.92 3.75
C ALA A 173 14.13 -6.47 2.30
N ARG A 174 14.41 -5.18 2.06
CA ARG A 174 14.70 -4.63 0.73
C ARG A 174 15.80 -5.42 0.05
N ASN A 175 15.56 -5.78 -1.21
CA ASN A 175 16.53 -6.46 -2.04
C ASN A 175 16.55 -5.84 -3.45
N PRO A 176 17.66 -5.26 -3.92
CA PRO A 176 17.77 -4.68 -5.26
C PRO A 176 17.50 -5.65 -6.42
N GLU A 177 17.67 -6.96 -6.19
CA GLU A 177 17.34 -8.03 -7.16
C GLU A 177 15.86 -8.48 -7.06
N GLY A 178 15.10 -7.86 -6.15
CA GLY A 178 13.69 -8.15 -5.92
C GLY A 178 12.76 -7.58 -6.99
N TYR A 179 11.48 -7.91 -6.84
CA TYR A 179 10.43 -7.39 -7.69
C TYR A 179 9.93 -6.05 -7.15
N PRO A 180 9.51 -5.12 -8.04
CA PRO A 180 9.08 -3.80 -7.63
C PRO A 180 7.63 -3.82 -7.11
N PHE A 181 7.44 -3.51 -5.84
CA PHE A 181 6.12 -3.42 -5.22
C PHE A 181 5.78 -1.99 -4.79
N LEU A 182 4.51 -1.65 -4.88
CA LEU A 182 3.93 -0.46 -4.26
C LEU A 182 3.50 -0.82 -2.84
N LEU A 183 4.11 -0.20 -1.84
CA LEU A 183 3.70 -0.34 -0.45
C LEU A 183 2.48 0.55 -0.19
N TYR A 184 1.42 -0.08 0.29
CA TYR A 184 0.21 0.60 0.69
C TYR A 184 -0.09 0.27 2.14
N PHE A 185 -0.09 1.31 2.97
CA PHE A 185 -0.29 1.21 4.41
C PHE A 185 -1.77 1.11 4.68
N TYR A 186 -2.18 0.18 5.53
CA TYR A 186 -3.58 0.01 5.86
C TYR A 186 -3.82 -0.29 7.32
N SER A 187 -5.05 0.03 7.75
CA SER A 187 -5.62 -0.41 9.01
C SER A 187 -5.66 -1.94 9.09
N ASP A 188 -5.47 -2.50 10.29
CA ASP A 188 -5.64 -3.92 10.60
C ASP A 188 -6.96 -4.52 10.08
N LEU A 189 -7.99 -3.70 9.87
CA LEU A 189 -9.28 -4.13 9.34
C LEU A 189 -9.18 -4.81 7.96
N PHE A 190 -8.20 -4.44 7.12
CA PHE A 190 -7.99 -5.09 5.82
C PHE A 190 -7.41 -6.51 5.96
N PHE A 191 -6.72 -6.78 7.07
CA PHE A 191 -6.17 -8.11 7.39
C PHE A 191 -7.23 -9.04 8.00
N LYS A 192 -8.43 -8.54 8.32
CA LYS A 192 -9.52 -9.36 8.85
C LYS A 192 -10.07 -10.34 7.82
N TRP A 193 -10.15 -9.93 6.56
CA TRP A 193 -10.67 -10.75 5.47
C TRP A 193 -9.51 -11.14 4.54
N THR A 194 -8.84 -12.22 4.90
CA THR A 194 -7.68 -12.71 4.14
C THR A 194 -7.89 -14.16 3.71
N VAL A 195 -7.33 -14.49 2.55
CA VAL A 195 -7.32 -15.84 2.01
C VAL A 195 -5.88 -16.25 1.78
N GLU A 196 -5.49 -17.41 2.29
CA GLU A 196 -4.17 -17.96 2.01
C GLU A 196 -4.17 -18.81 0.74
N ARG A 197 -3.20 -18.57 -0.14
CA ARG A 197 -2.97 -19.32 -1.37
C ARG A 197 -1.47 -19.45 -1.63
N ARG A 198 -1.00 -20.68 -1.86
CA ARG A 198 0.43 -20.99 -2.13
C ARG A 198 1.39 -20.44 -1.05
N GLY A 199 0.95 -20.35 0.20
CA GLY A 199 1.72 -19.77 1.30
C GLY A 199 1.82 -18.24 1.29
N PHE A 200 0.98 -17.56 0.51
CA PHE A 200 0.86 -16.10 0.48
C PHE A 200 -0.54 -15.68 0.90
N LYS A 201 -0.64 -14.53 1.56
CA LYS A 201 -1.92 -13.94 1.98
C LYS A 201 -2.43 -12.99 0.91
N LEU A 202 -3.70 -13.15 0.55
CA LEU A 202 -4.46 -12.26 -0.32
C LEU A 202 -5.48 -11.47 0.52
N PRO A 203 -5.81 -10.22 0.16
CA PRO A 203 -6.93 -9.52 0.77
C PRO A 203 -8.27 -10.10 0.31
N SER A 204 -9.36 -9.47 0.73
CA SER A 204 -10.69 -9.80 0.21
C SER A 204 -10.74 -9.77 -1.32
N THR A 205 -11.61 -10.59 -1.91
CA THR A 205 -11.77 -10.68 -3.36
C THR A 205 -12.15 -9.33 -3.97
N GLY A 206 -12.99 -8.55 -3.29
CA GLY A 206 -13.38 -7.22 -3.74
C GLY A 206 -12.19 -6.26 -3.81
N LEU A 207 -11.35 -6.23 -2.79
CA LEU A 207 -10.16 -5.39 -2.77
C LEU A 207 -9.15 -5.82 -3.85
N LEU A 208 -8.93 -7.12 -3.96
CA LEU A 208 -8.05 -7.71 -4.97
C LEU A 208 -8.47 -7.30 -6.39
N LEU A 209 -9.76 -7.48 -6.72
CA LEU A 209 -10.28 -7.14 -8.04
C LEU A 209 -10.26 -5.63 -8.31
N ALA A 210 -10.59 -4.82 -7.30
CA ALA A 210 -10.51 -3.36 -7.41
C ALA A 210 -9.06 -2.89 -7.67
N ASP A 211 -8.07 -3.54 -7.06
CA ASP A 211 -6.65 -3.26 -7.30
C ASP A 211 -6.21 -3.61 -8.71
N ILE A 212 -6.58 -4.80 -9.19
CA ILE A 212 -6.25 -5.25 -10.55
C ILE A 212 -6.80 -4.24 -11.56
N LEU A 213 -8.08 -3.89 -11.42
CA LEU A 213 -8.69 -2.86 -12.26
C LEU A 213 -7.98 -1.51 -12.12
N ALA A 214 -7.68 -1.07 -10.89
CA ALA A 214 -7.04 0.21 -10.65
C ALA A 214 -5.66 0.32 -11.33
N GLN A 215 -4.92 -0.78 -11.40
CA GLN A 215 -3.64 -0.85 -12.10
C GLN A 215 -3.75 -0.88 -13.64
N GLY A 216 -4.98 -0.88 -14.18
CA GLY A 216 -5.24 -0.83 -15.62
C GLY A 216 -5.29 -2.21 -16.27
N GLU A 217 -5.36 -3.28 -15.49
CA GLU A 217 -5.50 -4.64 -16.02
C GLU A 217 -6.96 -4.94 -16.37
N TYR A 218 -7.27 -4.75 -17.65
CA TYR A 218 -8.54 -5.12 -18.29
C TYR A 218 -8.36 -6.32 -19.21
N SER A 219 -7.51 -7.26 -18.79
CA SER A 219 -7.18 -8.44 -19.60
C SER A 219 -8.27 -9.52 -19.48
N ARG A 220 -8.28 -10.46 -20.43
CA ARG A 220 -9.11 -11.67 -20.34
C ARG A 220 -8.95 -12.40 -19.00
N HIS A 221 -7.75 -12.39 -18.43
CA HIS A 221 -7.47 -12.96 -17.12
C HIS A 221 -8.23 -12.26 -15.99
N PHE A 222 -8.48 -10.95 -16.09
CA PHE A 222 -9.31 -10.22 -15.14
C PHE A 222 -10.77 -10.66 -15.23
N GLU A 223 -11.36 -10.74 -16.43
CA GLU A 223 -12.76 -11.17 -16.57
C GLU A 223 -12.96 -12.60 -16.07
N GLU A 224 -12.05 -13.52 -16.40
CA GLU A 224 -12.08 -14.89 -15.87
C GLU A 224 -11.96 -14.93 -14.34
N LEU A 225 -11.14 -14.05 -13.75
CA LEU A 225 -11.03 -13.89 -12.29
C LEU A 225 -12.30 -13.32 -11.67
N CYS A 226 -12.88 -12.31 -12.30
CA CYS A 226 -14.10 -11.65 -11.85
C CYS A 226 -15.26 -12.66 -11.86
N ASP A 227 -15.44 -13.40 -12.96
CA ASP A 227 -16.45 -14.45 -13.07
C ASP A 227 -16.28 -15.53 -11.99
N MET A 228 -15.04 -15.97 -11.75
CA MET A 228 -14.73 -17.00 -10.75
C MET A 228 -14.95 -16.55 -9.31
N LEU A 229 -14.72 -15.26 -8.99
CA LEU A 229 -14.72 -14.76 -7.62
C LEU A 229 -15.99 -13.98 -7.24
N VAL A 230 -16.77 -13.56 -8.23
CA VAL A 230 -18.00 -12.78 -8.06
C VAL A 230 -19.25 -13.58 -8.44
N GLY A 231 -19.12 -14.55 -9.36
CA GLY A 231 -20.19 -15.43 -9.83
C GLY A 231 -20.77 -16.35 -8.76
#